data_AF-A0A673KBD8-F1
#
_entry.id   AF-A0A673KBD8-F1
#
_cell.length_a   1.000
_cell.length_b   1.000
_cell.length_c   1.000
_cell.angle_alpha   90.00
_cell.angle_beta   90.00
_cell.angle_gamma   90.00
#
_symmetry.space_group_name_H-M   'P 1'
#
loop_
_entity.id
_entity.type
_entity.pdbx_description
1 polymer ?
#
loop_
_entity_poly.entity_id
_entity_poly.type
_entity_poly.pdbx_seq_one_letter_code
_entity_poly.pdbx_strand_id
1 'polypeptide(L)'
;MGEYEDRLHELEGEANYFPPPPRHPGGRERLHIQKSSVCSRAYFVVVMAFFHIYIINIIALLLYVHYNTGSGEQDIPLENSASAPRPMPTEHRTPSSANLSPELSFQLPRLEGIRVGHVQRVSLVPDRTHNMRTLSLKPLLFEIPGFLSVEESSVVMQLAQLKGLTHSSLLTAPDSQEEQLTEDQLFSLLDLNQDGLLQREEILSLSHSTDGSWLSSYNLRKIHTGLETNPSGKVTRLTRLPSSLVDLSEPMEVVRYEQGGYSHAHHDSGPTNHDSSCAHTHLAANNSASKQVACRYLTALLHLNSADGGGETSFPVADNRTYEEEVLGDLSQQYCDKGNLKVKPVAGTALLWYNHLSDGNGWVGELDEFSLHGDCLVTRGFKWTGSVWVNIDPDQQRQERYQRLVSWHPDGQSKKPEHGDLHQDL
;
A
#
# COMPACT_ATOMS: atom_id res chain seq x y z
N MET A 1 23.16 -20.45 68.65
CA MET A 1 23.06 -21.47 67.59
C MET A 1 22.64 -20.70 66.35
N GLY A 2 23.54 -19.98 65.68
CA GLY A 2 24.65 -20.52 64.89
C GLY A 2 24.02 -21.12 63.62
N GLU A 3 24.10 -20.55 62.43
CA GLU A 3 25.05 -19.62 61.83
C GLU A 3 24.27 -18.58 60.99
N TYR A 4 24.46 -17.30 61.29
CA TYR A 4 23.96 -16.16 60.51
C TYR A 4 25.02 -15.04 60.62
N GLU A 5 26.26 -15.37 60.30
CA GLU A 5 27.44 -14.50 60.44
C GLU A 5 28.55 -15.11 59.56
N ASP A 6 28.64 -14.71 58.29
CA ASP A 6 29.94 -14.59 57.58
C ASP A 6 29.78 -14.04 56.15
N ARG A 7 29.39 -12.75 56.01
CA ARG A 7 29.72 -11.91 54.83
C ARG A 7 29.29 -10.44 54.90
N LEU A 8 29.16 -9.89 56.11
CA LEU A 8 29.05 -8.45 56.35
C LEU A 8 29.96 -8.12 57.53
N HIS A 9 30.94 -7.23 57.30
CA HIS A 9 31.95 -6.67 58.22
C HIS A 9 33.37 -7.29 58.18
N GLU A 10 34.16 -6.83 57.21
CA GLU A 10 35.59 -6.48 57.32
C GLU A 10 35.92 -5.81 55.95
N LEU A 11 36.25 -4.53 55.81
CA LEU A 11 37.03 -3.63 56.64
C LEU A 11 36.54 -2.18 56.45
N GLU A 12 36.00 -1.57 57.49
CA GLU A 12 36.08 -0.13 57.70
C GLU A 12 37.46 0.18 58.30
N GLY A 13 38.22 1.09 57.70
CA GLY A 13 39.40 1.63 58.36
C GLY A 13 40.48 2.18 57.44
N GLU A 14 40.20 3.23 56.68
CA GLU A 14 41.15 4.33 56.55
C GLU A 14 40.43 5.62 56.12
N ALA A 15 40.27 6.50 57.10
CA ALA A 15 39.90 7.89 56.88
C ALA A 15 41.10 8.67 56.32
N ASN A 16 40.79 9.78 55.63
CA ASN A 16 41.66 10.90 55.22
C ASN A 16 42.12 10.93 53.76
N TYR A 17 41.31 11.52 52.86
CA TYR A 17 41.58 12.78 52.16
C TYR A 17 40.56 12.95 51.02
N PHE A 18 39.52 13.77 51.23
CA PHE A 18 38.71 14.30 50.13
C PHE A 18 39.38 15.58 49.62
N PRO A 19 39.73 15.70 48.32
CA PRO A 19 40.21 16.96 47.78
C PRO A 19 39.03 17.95 47.66
N PRO A 20 39.24 19.25 47.96
CA PRO A 20 38.18 20.25 47.89
C PRO A 20 37.77 20.51 46.43
N PRO A 21 36.49 20.88 46.17
CA PRO A 21 36.08 21.33 44.85
C PRO A 21 36.81 22.65 44.52
N PRO A 22 37.37 22.81 43.31
CA PRO A 22 38.10 24.01 42.96
C PRO A 22 37.17 25.21 42.89
N ARG A 23 37.56 26.28 43.61
CA ARG A 23 36.91 27.60 43.57
C ARG A 23 37.06 28.23 42.19
N HIS A 24 35.98 28.86 41.73
CA HIS A 24 35.93 29.74 40.57
C HIS A 24 37.07 30.79 40.58
N PRO A 25 37.78 30.97 39.46
CA PRO A 25 38.24 32.28 39.04
C PRO A 25 37.13 32.93 38.21
N GLY A 26 36.53 33.98 38.76
CA GLY A 26 35.89 35.00 37.94
C GLY A 26 36.96 35.67 37.08
N GLY A 27 36.82 35.59 35.76
CA GLY A 27 37.76 36.14 34.81
C GLY A 27 37.18 36.05 33.41
N ARG A 28 36.46 37.09 33.02
CA ARG A 28 35.73 37.24 31.77
C ARG A 28 36.73 37.44 30.62
N GLU A 29 37.22 36.37 30.00
CA GLU A 29 37.86 36.47 28.69
C GLU A 29 36.88 35.98 27.61
N ARG A 30 36.33 36.97 26.88
CA ARG A 30 35.62 36.74 25.63
C ARG A 30 36.60 36.07 24.66
N LEU A 31 36.44 34.77 24.43
CA LEU A 31 36.84 34.16 23.17
C LEU A 31 36.07 34.88 22.06
N HIS A 32 36.75 35.79 21.39
CA HIS A 32 36.26 36.43 20.18
C HIS A 32 36.32 35.38 19.08
N ILE A 33 35.32 34.48 19.05
CA ILE A 33 34.98 33.77 17.83
C ILE A 33 34.52 34.87 16.87
N GLN A 34 35.43 35.30 15.99
CA GLN A 34 35.05 35.98 14.77
C GLN A 34 34.13 35.01 14.02
N LYS A 35 32.82 35.19 14.21
CA LYS A 35 31.85 34.81 13.20
C LYS A 35 32.32 35.52 11.94
N SER A 36 32.87 34.77 11.00
CA SER A 36 32.98 35.18 9.61
C SER A 36 31.56 35.32 9.08
N SER A 37 30.91 36.44 9.39
CA SER A 37 29.72 36.91 8.68
C SER A 37 30.17 37.38 7.30
N VAL A 38 30.65 36.45 6.48
CA VAL A 38 30.77 36.66 5.03
C VAL A 38 29.43 36.26 4.43
N CYS A 39 28.37 36.95 4.86
CA CYS A 39 27.14 37.03 4.09
C CYS A 39 27.46 38.02 2.96
N SER A 40 28.06 37.50 1.88
CA SER A 40 28.44 38.32 0.74
C SER A 40 27.16 38.86 0.09
N ARG A 41 26.82 40.09 0.45
CA ARG A 41 25.76 40.89 -0.18
C ARG A 41 25.88 40.89 -1.71
N ALA A 42 27.09 40.72 -2.23
CA ALA A 42 27.33 40.54 -3.66
C ALA A 42 26.80 39.20 -4.21
N TYR A 43 26.95 38.09 -3.47
CA TYR A 43 26.41 36.79 -3.88
C TYR A 43 24.88 36.81 -3.96
N PHE A 44 24.22 37.42 -2.98
CA PHE A 44 22.75 37.54 -2.98
C PHE A 44 22.25 38.39 -4.16
N VAL A 45 22.93 39.49 -4.49
CA VAL A 45 22.58 40.32 -5.66
C VAL A 45 22.74 39.55 -6.97
N VAL A 46 23.79 38.72 -7.09
CA VAL A 46 24.01 37.89 -8.28
C VAL A 46 22.91 36.84 -8.43
N VAL A 47 22.57 36.12 -7.36
CA VAL A 47 21.48 35.12 -7.37
C VAL A 47 20.13 35.77 -7.72
N MET A 48 19.84 36.94 -7.14
CA MET A 48 18.64 37.69 -7.47
C MET A 48 18.63 38.12 -8.94
N ALA A 49 19.74 38.57 -9.52
CA ALA A 49 19.81 38.91 -10.94
C ALA A 49 19.48 37.70 -11.84
N PHE A 50 20.06 36.53 -11.55
CA PHE A 50 19.75 35.30 -12.29
C PHE A 50 18.29 34.88 -12.15
N PHE A 51 17.71 35.01 -10.95
CA PHE A 51 16.31 34.74 -10.71
C PHE A 51 15.38 35.64 -11.54
N HIS A 52 15.67 36.94 -11.61
CA HIS A 52 14.87 37.87 -12.42
C HIS A 52 15.02 37.60 -13.93
N ILE A 53 16.24 37.28 -14.40
CA ILE A 53 16.47 36.90 -15.81
C ILE A 53 15.68 35.63 -16.16
N TYR A 54 15.66 34.64 -15.27
CA TYR A 54 14.90 33.40 -15.47
C TYR A 54 13.40 33.66 -15.58
N ILE A 55 12.83 34.48 -14.68
CA ILE A 55 11.41 34.86 -14.73
C ILE A 55 11.09 35.60 -16.02
N ILE A 56 11.92 36.56 -16.44
CA ILE A 56 11.71 37.31 -17.69
C ILE A 56 11.71 36.36 -18.89
N ASN A 57 12.62 35.38 -18.93
CA ASN A 57 12.67 34.39 -20.00
C ASN A 57 11.42 33.49 -20.02
N ILE A 58 10.89 33.08 -18.86
CA ILE A 58 9.61 32.34 -18.80
C ILE A 58 8.46 33.18 -19.33
N ILE A 59 8.36 34.45 -18.92
CA ILE A 59 7.30 35.35 -19.38
C ILE A 59 7.39 35.55 -20.90
N ALA A 60 8.59 35.75 -21.43
CA ALA A 60 8.80 35.89 -22.88
C ALA A 60 8.37 34.63 -23.64
N LEU A 61 8.63 33.44 -23.09
CA LEU A 61 8.25 32.16 -23.70
C LEU A 61 6.72 31.95 -23.66
N LEU A 62 6.06 32.31 -22.56
CA LEU A 62 4.61 32.29 -22.45
C LEU A 62 3.95 33.28 -23.42
N LEU A 63 4.50 34.49 -23.56
CA LEU A 63 4.02 35.48 -24.53
C LEU A 63 4.24 35.01 -25.97
N TYR A 64 5.37 34.34 -26.26
CA TYR A 64 5.64 33.76 -27.58
C TYR A 64 4.65 32.64 -27.90
N VAL A 65 4.37 31.74 -26.96
CA VAL A 65 3.35 30.71 -27.12
C VAL A 65 1.98 31.36 -27.31
N HIS A 66 1.61 32.35 -26.50
CA HIS A 66 0.34 33.04 -26.63
C HIS A 66 0.20 33.76 -27.98
N TYR A 67 1.26 34.42 -28.47
CA TYR A 67 1.27 35.11 -29.75
C TYR A 67 1.12 34.15 -30.94
N ASN A 68 1.78 32.98 -30.88
CA ASN A 68 1.67 31.98 -31.94
C ASN A 68 0.42 31.09 -31.83
N THR A 69 -0.26 31.08 -30.67
CA THR A 69 -1.50 30.32 -30.44
C THR A 69 -2.75 31.19 -30.62
N GLY A 70 -2.60 32.53 -30.67
CA GLY A 70 -3.71 33.49 -30.64
C GLY A 70 -3.85 34.33 -31.91
N SER A 71 -4.35 33.73 -32.98
CA SER A 71 -5.09 34.45 -34.04
C SER A 71 -5.94 33.46 -34.83
N GLY A 72 -7.17 33.25 -34.38
CA GLY A 72 -8.12 32.38 -35.05
C GLY A 72 -9.51 32.43 -34.43
N GLU A 73 -10.07 33.62 -34.20
CA GLU A 73 -11.49 33.75 -33.90
C GLU A 73 -12.12 34.99 -34.56
N GLN A 74 -13.27 34.73 -35.20
CA GLN A 74 -14.25 35.58 -35.88
C GLN A 74 -14.02 35.97 -37.36
N ASP A 75 -14.80 35.34 -38.26
CA ASP A 75 -16.03 35.95 -38.79
C ASP A 75 -16.90 34.95 -39.59
N ILE A 76 -18.22 35.00 -39.37
CA ILE A 76 -19.29 34.26 -40.07
C ILE A 76 -19.79 35.10 -41.25
N PRO A 77 -20.09 34.50 -42.42
CA PRO A 77 -21.37 34.79 -43.07
C PRO A 77 -22.14 33.55 -43.56
N LEU A 78 -23.46 33.61 -43.39
CA LEU A 78 -24.50 32.77 -44.01
C LEU A 78 -24.44 32.80 -45.55
N GLU A 79 -24.58 31.63 -46.21
CA GLU A 79 -25.56 31.48 -47.30
C GLU A 79 -25.91 30.01 -47.63
N ASN A 80 -27.15 29.82 -48.04
CA ASN A 80 -27.88 28.58 -48.28
C ASN A 80 -27.38 27.78 -49.51
N SER A 81 -27.53 26.45 -49.50
CA SER A 81 -28.39 25.72 -50.45
C SER A 81 -28.24 24.19 -50.36
N ALA A 82 -29.38 23.52 -50.45
CA ALA A 82 -29.57 22.08 -50.39
C ALA A 82 -29.10 21.34 -51.67
N SER A 83 -28.62 20.10 -51.52
CA SER A 83 -29.12 18.90 -52.25
C SER A 83 -28.14 17.71 -52.16
N ALA A 84 -28.71 16.52 -51.95
CA ALA A 84 -28.16 15.20 -52.31
C ALA A 84 -29.23 14.51 -53.20
N PRO A 85 -29.03 13.33 -53.87
CA PRO A 85 -27.93 12.35 -53.73
C PRO A 85 -27.48 11.60 -55.04
N ARG A 86 -26.55 10.62 -54.85
CA ARG A 86 -26.31 9.32 -55.61
C ARG A 86 -25.37 9.31 -56.86
N PRO A 87 -24.80 8.14 -57.30
CA PRO A 87 -23.73 7.33 -56.65
C PRO A 87 -22.56 6.90 -57.61
N MET A 88 -21.41 6.46 -57.05
CA MET A 88 -20.35 5.47 -57.47
C MET A 88 -20.06 5.15 -58.98
N PRO A 89 -18.80 4.85 -59.40
CA PRO A 89 -18.02 3.71 -58.85
C PRO A 89 -16.47 3.80 -58.77
N THR A 90 -15.96 3.07 -57.76
CA THR A 90 -14.70 2.29 -57.63
C THR A 90 -13.47 2.59 -58.48
N GLU A 91 -12.32 2.77 -57.82
CA GLU A 91 -11.09 2.03 -58.14
C GLU A 91 -10.12 1.94 -56.94
N HIS A 92 -9.47 0.78 -56.84
CA HIS A 92 -8.65 0.27 -55.75
C HIS A 92 -7.40 1.10 -55.40
N ARG A 93 -7.10 1.27 -54.10
CA ARG A 93 -5.74 1.14 -53.54
C ARG A 93 -5.74 0.87 -52.04
N THR A 94 -4.93 -0.13 -51.70
CA THR A 94 -4.55 -0.76 -50.42
C THR A 94 -4.56 0.11 -49.14
N PRO A 95 -4.93 -0.45 -47.96
CA PRO A 95 -5.03 0.29 -46.72
C PRO A 95 -3.64 0.49 -46.09
N SER A 96 -3.20 1.75 -46.00
CA SER A 96 -2.12 2.15 -45.10
C SER A 96 -2.76 2.75 -43.86
N SER A 97 -2.51 2.09 -42.73
CA SER A 97 -2.60 2.60 -41.35
C SER A 97 -3.70 3.63 -41.09
N ALA A 98 -4.94 3.16 -40.99
CA ALA A 98 -5.98 3.92 -40.30
C ALA A 98 -5.62 3.96 -38.80
N ASN A 99 -5.28 5.16 -38.33
CA ASN A 99 -5.60 5.71 -37.02
C ASN A 99 -5.80 4.68 -35.90
N LEU A 100 -4.68 4.28 -35.27
CA LEU A 100 -4.72 3.98 -33.85
C LEU A 100 -5.19 5.25 -33.15
N SER A 101 -6.45 5.25 -32.71
CA SER A 101 -6.88 6.09 -31.61
C SER A 101 -5.84 6.00 -30.49
N PRO A 102 -5.47 7.10 -29.82
CA PRO A 102 -4.68 6.97 -28.61
C PRO A 102 -5.56 6.20 -27.62
N GLU A 103 -5.28 4.91 -27.41
CA GLU A 103 -5.83 4.22 -26.26
C GLU A 103 -5.39 5.06 -25.06
N LEU A 104 -6.34 5.66 -24.35
CA LEU A 104 -6.04 6.23 -23.05
C LEU A 104 -5.55 5.06 -22.21
N SER A 105 -4.24 4.98 -22.01
CA SER A 105 -3.63 4.02 -21.10
C SER A 105 -4.30 4.20 -19.74
N PHE A 106 -4.85 3.11 -19.20
CA PHE A 106 -5.47 3.12 -17.89
C PHE A 106 -4.41 3.51 -16.85
N GLN A 107 -4.69 4.54 -16.06
CA GLN A 107 -3.82 5.01 -14.98
C GLN A 107 -4.43 4.61 -13.64
N LEU A 108 -3.60 4.11 -12.72
CA LEU A 108 -4.00 3.74 -11.38
C LEU A 108 -4.39 4.98 -10.58
N PRO A 109 -5.65 5.07 -10.12
CA PRO A 109 -6.03 6.08 -9.15
C PRO A 109 -5.13 6.01 -7.91
N ARG A 110 -4.59 7.16 -7.52
CA ARG A 110 -3.80 7.32 -6.30
C ARG A 110 -4.38 8.47 -5.50
N LEU A 111 -4.60 8.25 -4.20
CA LEU A 111 -5.07 9.28 -3.29
C LEU A 111 -4.00 10.37 -3.13
N GLU A 112 -4.42 11.62 -2.95
CA GLU A 112 -3.51 12.73 -2.74
C GLU A 112 -3.27 12.98 -1.26
N GLY A 113 -1.99 12.95 -0.84
CA GLY A 113 -1.58 13.42 0.48
C GLY A 113 -1.27 14.91 0.42
N ILE A 114 -2.22 15.77 0.81
CA ILE A 114 -2.05 17.22 0.70
C ILE A 114 -0.95 17.73 1.66
N ARG A 115 -1.05 17.37 2.94
CA ARG A 115 -0.05 17.62 3.98
C ARG A 115 -0.37 16.79 5.22
N VAL A 116 0.63 16.51 6.04
CA VAL A 116 0.43 15.88 7.36
C VAL A 116 -0.61 16.64 8.17
N GLY A 117 -1.59 15.91 8.71
CA GLY A 117 -2.71 16.44 9.47
C GLY A 117 -3.87 17.00 8.63
N HIS A 118 -3.78 17.02 7.30
CA HIS A 118 -4.92 17.36 6.45
C HIS A 118 -6.04 16.34 6.62
N VAL A 119 -7.29 16.80 6.73
CA VAL A 119 -8.48 15.95 6.86
C VAL A 119 -9.41 16.22 5.69
N GLN A 120 -9.77 15.16 4.97
CA GLN A 120 -10.72 15.19 3.86
C GLN A 120 -11.90 14.27 4.13
N ARG A 121 -13.08 14.62 3.60
CA ARG A 121 -14.30 13.82 3.75
C ARG A 121 -14.41 12.82 2.62
N VAL A 122 -14.67 11.56 2.96
CA VAL A 122 -14.86 10.45 2.01
C VAL A 122 -16.16 9.71 2.29
N SER A 123 -16.81 9.17 1.26
CA SER A 123 -18.03 8.36 1.41
C SER A 123 -17.70 6.90 1.10
N LEU A 124 -17.69 6.05 2.13
CA LEU A 124 -17.35 4.63 1.99
C LEU A 124 -18.59 3.74 1.87
N VAL A 125 -19.69 4.17 2.47
CA VAL A 125 -21.02 3.56 2.38
C VAL A 125 -22.02 4.65 2.00
N PRO A 126 -23.18 4.29 1.41
CA PRO A 126 -24.27 5.24 1.22
C PRO A 126 -24.62 5.92 2.54
N ASP A 127 -24.92 7.22 2.49
CA ASP A 127 -25.43 8.00 3.62
C ASP A 127 -24.50 8.20 4.84
N ARG A 128 -23.22 7.77 4.75
CA ARG A 128 -22.23 8.01 5.81
C ARG A 128 -20.92 8.56 5.27
N THR A 129 -20.59 9.77 5.72
CA THR A 129 -19.28 10.38 5.48
C THR A 129 -18.29 10.02 6.57
N HIS A 130 -17.07 9.71 6.17
CA HIS A 130 -15.93 9.42 7.04
C HIS A 130 -14.89 10.52 6.87
N ASN A 131 -14.08 10.73 7.90
CA ASN A 131 -12.92 11.60 7.82
C ASN A 131 -11.69 10.75 7.51
N MET A 132 -10.94 11.14 6.49
CA MET A 132 -9.63 10.58 6.19
C MET A 132 -8.57 11.63 6.49
N ARG A 133 -7.59 11.28 7.33
CA ARG A 133 -6.51 12.16 7.74
C ARG A 133 -5.19 11.68 7.15
N THR A 134 -4.42 12.56 6.53
CA THR A 134 -3.04 12.27 6.13
C THR A 134 -2.14 12.23 7.36
N LEU A 135 -1.48 11.10 7.61
CA LEU A 135 -0.54 10.93 8.71
C LEU A 135 0.92 11.15 8.30
N SER A 136 1.27 10.75 7.09
CA SER A 136 2.62 10.88 6.53
C SER A 136 2.53 11.10 5.02
N LEU A 137 3.56 11.72 4.44
CA LEU A 137 3.74 11.81 2.98
C LEU A 137 4.79 10.81 2.47
N LYS A 138 5.67 10.32 3.36
CA LYS A 138 6.64 9.26 3.11
C LYS A 138 6.60 8.25 4.26
N PRO A 139 5.90 7.12 4.15
CA PRO A 139 5.12 6.72 3.00
C PRO A 139 3.84 7.55 2.94
N LEU A 140 3.17 7.54 1.80
CA LEU A 140 1.86 8.15 1.69
C LEU A 140 0.84 7.35 2.51
N LEU A 141 0.52 7.83 3.72
CA LEU A 141 -0.24 7.12 4.74
C LEU A 141 -1.43 7.94 5.24
N PHE A 142 -2.58 7.28 5.36
CA PHE A 142 -3.83 7.85 5.81
C PHE A 142 -4.44 7.06 6.98
N GLU A 143 -5.14 7.77 7.86
CA GLU A 143 -5.97 7.23 8.92
C GLU A 143 -7.45 7.52 8.63
N ILE A 144 -8.29 6.49 8.75
CA ILE A 144 -9.73 6.58 8.52
C ILE A 144 -10.46 6.00 9.74
N PRO A 145 -10.80 6.84 10.74
CA PRO A 145 -11.56 6.39 11.91
C PRO A 145 -12.97 5.93 11.53
N GLY A 146 -13.42 4.85 12.17
CA GLY A 146 -14.76 4.28 11.94
C GLY A 146 -14.97 3.72 10.53
N PHE A 147 -13.87 3.33 9.86
CA PHE A 147 -13.91 2.61 8.58
C PHE A 147 -14.74 1.32 8.71
N LEU A 148 -14.55 0.57 9.80
CA LEU A 148 -15.47 -0.47 10.24
C LEU A 148 -16.27 0.01 11.47
N SER A 149 -17.52 -0.44 11.58
CA SER A 149 -18.26 -0.38 12.84
C SER A 149 -17.69 -1.41 13.83
N VAL A 150 -17.99 -1.23 15.13
CA VAL A 150 -17.56 -2.17 16.17
C VAL A 150 -18.18 -3.56 15.94
N GLU A 151 -19.41 -3.59 15.45
CA GLU A 151 -20.12 -4.81 15.08
C GLU A 151 -19.45 -5.51 13.89
N GLU A 152 -19.09 -4.75 12.84
CA GLU A 152 -18.36 -5.29 11.69
C GLU A 152 -17.01 -5.89 12.10
N SER A 153 -16.26 -5.18 12.96
CA SER A 153 -14.99 -5.69 13.49
C SER A 153 -15.19 -6.96 14.34
N SER A 154 -16.25 -7.02 15.15
CA SER A 154 -16.58 -8.21 15.94
C SER A 154 -16.91 -9.41 15.07
N VAL A 155 -17.66 -9.22 13.97
CA VAL A 155 -17.97 -10.29 13.02
C VAL A 155 -16.68 -10.84 12.39
N VAL A 156 -15.76 -9.96 11.97
CA VAL A 156 -14.47 -10.40 11.41
C VAL A 156 -13.68 -11.24 12.42
N MET A 157 -13.57 -10.79 13.67
CA MET A 157 -12.85 -11.53 14.72
C MET A 157 -13.50 -12.90 14.99
N GLN A 158 -14.84 -12.97 15.08
CA GLN A 158 -15.56 -14.23 15.30
C GLN A 158 -15.37 -15.22 14.14
N LEU A 159 -15.39 -14.74 12.89
CA LEU A 159 -15.17 -15.58 11.73
C LEU A 159 -13.74 -16.13 11.69
N ALA A 160 -12.75 -15.32 12.03
CA ALA A 160 -11.37 -15.78 12.15
C ALA A 160 -11.24 -16.87 13.24
N GLN A 161 -11.88 -16.69 14.40
CA GLN A 161 -11.91 -17.69 15.46
C GLN A 161 -12.60 -19.00 15.02
N LEU A 162 -13.73 -18.91 14.33
CA LEU A 162 -14.47 -20.07 13.82
C LEU A 162 -13.69 -20.84 12.75
N LYS A 163 -12.95 -20.14 11.89
CA LYS A 163 -12.08 -20.76 10.90
C LYS A 163 -10.88 -21.47 11.54
N GLY A 164 -10.44 -21.00 12.70
CA GLY A 164 -9.28 -21.50 13.42
C GLY A 164 -8.04 -20.66 13.08
N LEU A 165 -7.39 -20.15 14.12
CA LEU A 165 -6.12 -19.44 14.01
C LEU A 165 -4.96 -20.43 14.05
N THR A 166 -3.98 -20.26 13.17
CA THR A 166 -2.70 -20.95 13.23
C THR A 166 -1.66 -20.06 13.89
N HIS A 167 -0.68 -20.67 14.57
CA HIS A 167 0.47 -19.93 15.08
C HIS A 167 1.36 -19.53 13.91
N SER A 168 1.65 -18.24 13.80
CA SER A 168 2.67 -17.74 12.90
C SER A 168 4.04 -18.23 13.37
N SER A 169 4.73 -19.01 12.54
CA SER A 169 6.08 -19.48 12.84
C SER A 169 7.06 -18.64 12.04
N LEU A 170 7.82 -17.79 12.74
CA LEU A 170 9.01 -17.12 12.20
C LEU A 170 10.04 -18.19 11.80
N LEU A 171 9.88 -18.79 10.62
CA LEU A 171 10.90 -19.62 10.03
C LEU A 171 11.98 -18.70 9.46
N THR A 172 13.13 -18.72 10.13
CA THR A 172 14.44 -18.45 9.55
C THR A 172 14.50 -18.94 8.10
N ALA A 173 14.92 -18.04 7.20
CA ALA A 173 15.26 -18.20 5.79
C ALA A 173 15.00 -19.59 5.16
N PRO A 174 14.27 -19.68 4.03
CA PRO A 174 14.12 -20.94 3.32
C PRO A 174 15.43 -21.32 2.63
N ASP A 175 16.34 -21.95 3.38
CA ASP A 175 17.29 -22.93 2.82
C ASP A 175 16.52 -24.25 2.64
N SER A 176 15.62 -24.26 1.66
CA SER A 176 15.03 -25.49 1.16
C SER A 176 14.79 -25.32 -0.32
N GLN A 177 15.52 -26.13 -1.09
CA GLN A 177 15.41 -26.28 -2.54
C GLN A 177 13.92 -26.36 -2.91
N GLU A 178 13.38 -25.30 -3.54
CA GLU A 178 12.05 -25.34 -4.15
C GLU A 178 12.11 -26.34 -5.30
N GLU A 179 11.54 -27.52 -5.10
CA GLU A 179 11.25 -28.44 -6.20
C GLU A 179 10.29 -27.71 -7.15
N GLN A 180 10.77 -27.41 -8.37
CA GLN A 180 9.94 -26.86 -9.44
C GLN A 180 8.83 -27.87 -9.78
N LEU A 181 7.64 -27.61 -9.26
CA LEU A 181 6.43 -28.36 -9.56
C LEU A 181 6.09 -28.20 -11.05
N THR A 182 5.74 -29.30 -11.71
CA THR A 182 5.30 -29.26 -13.11
C THR A 182 3.92 -28.59 -13.23
N GLU A 183 3.57 -28.07 -14.42
CA GLU A 183 2.27 -27.43 -14.67
C GLU A 183 1.08 -28.31 -14.26
N ASP A 184 1.15 -29.62 -14.50
CA ASP A 184 0.12 -30.60 -14.10
C ASP A 184 0.06 -30.83 -12.58
N GLN A 185 1.21 -30.79 -11.90
CA GLN A 185 1.25 -30.89 -10.43
C GLN A 185 0.72 -29.63 -9.78
N LEU A 186 1.05 -28.45 -10.34
CA LEU A 186 0.52 -27.17 -9.90
C LEU A 186 -1.00 -27.11 -10.11
N PHE A 187 -1.50 -27.54 -11.27
CA PHE A 187 -2.94 -27.64 -11.54
C PHE A 187 -3.63 -28.57 -10.53
N SER A 188 -3.09 -29.77 -10.30
CA SER A 188 -3.66 -30.74 -9.35
C SER A 188 -3.62 -30.26 -7.89
N LEU A 189 -2.65 -29.42 -7.53
CA LEU A 189 -2.57 -28.80 -6.19
C LEU A 189 -3.60 -27.69 -6.00
N LEU A 190 -3.99 -27.05 -7.09
CA LEU A 190 -4.88 -25.89 -7.08
C LEU A 190 -6.33 -26.23 -7.29
N ASP A 191 -6.61 -27.29 -8.04
CA ASP A 191 -7.93 -27.86 -8.27
C ASP A 191 -8.42 -28.54 -6.98
N LEU A 192 -8.77 -27.71 -5.99
CA LEU A 192 -9.19 -28.12 -4.65
C LEU A 192 -10.48 -28.95 -4.69
N ASN A 193 -11.36 -28.65 -5.64
CA ASN A 193 -12.61 -29.39 -5.83
C ASN A 193 -12.49 -30.55 -6.84
N GLN A 194 -11.32 -30.71 -7.48
CA GLN A 194 -10.98 -31.77 -8.43
C GLN A 194 -11.93 -31.85 -9.63
N ASP A 195 -12.46 -30.72 -10.09
CA ASP A 195 -13.38 -30.66 -11.21
C ASP A 195 -12.70 -30.45 -12.57
N GLY A 196 -11.35 -30.39 -12.58
CA GLY A 196 -10.57 -30.25 -13.79
C GLY A 196 -10.57 -28.83 -14.36
N LEU A 197 -11.03 -27.83 -13.60
CA LEU A 197 -11.03 -26.42 -13.96
C LEU A 197 -10.49 -25.60 -12.79
N LEU A 198 -9.50 -24.75 -13.02
CA LEU A 198 -9.07 -23.79 -12.00
C LEU A 198 -10.04 -22.62 -11.93
N GLN A 199 -10.88 -22.61 -10.91
CA GLN A 199 -11.73 -21.45 -10.65
C GLN A 199 -10.94 -20.31 -10.03
N ARG A 200 -11.51 -19.11 -10.13
CA ARG A 200 -10.94 -17.90 -9.52
C ARG A 200 -10.59 -18.12 -8.05
N GLU A 201 -11.44 -18.82 -7.32
CA GLU A 201 -11.31 -19.09 -5.89
C GLU A 201 -10.11 -20.00 -5.57
N GLU A 202 -9.81 -20.93 -6.46
CA GLU A 202 -8.71 -21.89 -6.38
C GLU A 202 -7.38 -21.20 -6.71
N ILE A 203 -7.37 -20.33 -7.71
CA ILE A 203 -6.20 -19.53 -8.09
C ILE A 203 -5.82 -18.53 -6.99
N LEU A 204 -6.80 -17.91 -6.31
CA LEU A 204 -6.54 -16.95 -5.22
C LEU A 204 -5.96 -17.60 -3.95
N SER A 205 -6.01 -18.92 -3.83
CA SER A 205 -5.40 -19.64 -2.71
C SER A 205 -3.86 -19.72 -2.78
N LEU A 206 -3.27 -19.39 -3.94
CA LEU A 206 -1.81 -19.41 -4.20
C LEU A 206 -1.01 -18.32 -3.52
N SER A 207 -1.65 -17.29 -2.98
CA SER A 207 -0.90 -16.18 -2.40
C SER A 207 -0.37 -16.59 -1.03
N HIS A 208 0.79 -17.23 -1.04
CA HIS A 208 1.55 -17.62 0.12
C HIS A 208 1.92 -16.37 0.95
N SER A 209 1.18 -16.09 2.03
CA SER A 209 1.82 -15.62 3.28
C SER A 209 1.88 -16.80 4.24
N THR A 210 2.93 -16.83 5.05
CA THR A 210 3.23 -17.94 5.95
C THR A 210 2.43 -17.89 7.26
N ASP A 211 1.62 -16.84 7.52
CA ASP A 211 1.35 -16.45 8.90
C ASP A 211 -0.02 -15.77 9.10
N GLY A 212 -1.09 -16.56 9.30
CA GLY A 212 -2.38 -16.01 9.74
C GLY A 212 -3.59 -16.88 9.39
N SER A 213 -4.76 -16.54 9.94
CA SER A 213 -6.03 -17.13 9.49
C SER A 213 -6.60 -16.31 8.34
N TRP A 214 -6.80 -16.95 7.19
CA TRP A 214 -7.26 -16.31 5.96
C TRP A 214 -8.77 -16.15 5.90
N LEU A 215 -9.32 -14.98 5.61
CA LEU A 215 -10.74 -14.80 5.30
C LEU A 215 -10.91 -14.33 3.85
N SER A 216 -11.37 -15.24 2.97
CA SER A 216 -11.72 -14.87 1.59
C SER A 216 -12.82 -13.79 1.56
N SER A 217 -12.67 -12.83 0.64
CA SER A 217 -13.65 -11.77 0.38
C SER A 217 -15.04 -12.35 0.02
N TYR A 218 -15.07 -13.54 -0.58
CA TYR A 218 -16.30 -14.27 -0.91
C TYR A 218 -16.93 -14.92 0.33
N ASN A 219 -16.14 -15.43 1.30
CA ASN A 219 -16.69 -15.96 2.56
C ASN A 219 -17.36 -14.84 3.39
N LEU A 220 -16.83 -13.61 3.33
CA LEU A 220 -17.50 -12.43 3.90
C LEU A 220 -18.75 -12.03 3.10
N ARG A 221 -18.72 -12.17 1.77
CA ARG A 221 -19.87 -11.90 0.88
C ARG A 221 -20.95 -12.99 0.95
N LYS A 222 -20.67 -14.23 1.36
CA LYS A 222 -21.71 -15.28 1.51
C LYS A 222 -22.51 -15.13 2.80
N ILE A 223 -22.01 -14.32 3.74
CA ILE A 223 -22.69 -13.91 4.99
C ILE A 223 -23.43 -12.57 4.79
N HIS A 224 -23.71 -12.22 3.53
CA HIS A 224 -24.32 -10.97 3.09
C HIS A 224 -25.85 -10.98 3.23
N THR A 225 -26.33 -11.21 4.45
CA THR A 225 -27.66 -10.76 4.86
C THR A 225 -27.61 -9.71 5.97
N GLY A 226 -26.43 -9.40 6.56
CA GLY A 226 -26.33 -8.44 7.67
C GLY A 226 -25.13 -7.50 7.71
N LEU A 227 -24.09 -7.67 6.87
CA LEU A 227 -22.97 -6.71 6.81
C LEU A 227 -23.23 -5.73 5.67
N GLU A 228 -23.42 -4.44 5.97
CA GLU A 228 -23.83 -3.45 4.96
C GLU A 228 -22.80 -3.31 3.82
N THR A 229 -21.50 -3.58 4.05
CA THR A 229 -20.47 -3.67 2.99
C THR A 229 -19.24 -4.48 3.46
N ASN A 230 -18.62 -5.31 2.59
CA ASN A 230 -17.36 -6.01 2.94
C ASN A 230 -16.14 -5.05 2.96
N PRO A 231 -15.05 -5.35 3.71
CA PRO A 231 -13.88 -4.48 3.82
C PRO A 231 -13.23 -4.14 2.46
N SER A 232 -13.04 -5.12 1.58
CA SER A 232 -12.48 -4.92 0.23
C SER A 232 -13.32 -3.94 -0.60
N GLY A 233 -14.65 -3.98 -0.51
CA GLY A 233 -15.54 -3.05 -1.20
C GLY A 233 -15.42 -1.62 -0.69
N LYS A 234 -15.14 -1.42 0.61
CA LYS A 234 -14.80 -0.09 1.15
C LYS A 234 -13.43 0.38 0.64
N VAL A 235 -12.44 -0.51 0.52
CA VAL A 235 -11.14 -0.21 -0.10
C VAL A 235 -11.30 0.19 -1.57
N THR A 236 -12.08 -0.54 -2.37
CA THR A 236 -12.41 -0.21 -3.76
C THR A 236 -13.04 1.19 -3.87
N ARG A 237 -14.03 1.50 -3.03
CA ARG A 237 -14.67 2.84 -3.02
C ARG A 237 -13.73 3.95 -2.58
N LEU A 238 -12.89 3.70 -1.58
CA LEU A 238 -11.94 4.67 -1.05
C LEU A 238 -10.86 5.02 -2.10
N THR A 239 -10.23 3.99 -2.66
CA THR A 239 -9.09 4.13 -3.59
C THR A 239 -9.53 4.43 -5.01
N ARG A 240 -10.79 4.15 -5.36
CA ARG A 240 -11.33 4.18 -6.72
C ARG A 240 -10.64 3.21 -7.69
N LEU A 241 -9.89 2.24 -7.17
CA LEU A 241 -9.32 1.18 -7.99
C LEU A 241 -10.45 0.33 -8.60
N PRO A 242 -10.30 -0.18 -9.84
CA PRO A 242 -11.22 -1.15 -10.41
C PRO A 242 -11.41 -2.36 -9.48
N SER A 243 -12.65 -2.79 -9.31
CA SER A 243 -12.94 -4.00 -8.51
C SER A 243 -12.26 -5.23 -9.07
N SER A 244 -12.00 -5.29 -10.37
CA SER A 244 -11.24 -6.38 -11.00
C SER A 244 -9.80 -6.49 -10.47
N LEU A 245 -9.18 -5.41 -9.98
CA LEU A 245 -7.87 -5.48 -9.34
C LEU A 245 -8.00 -5.90 -7.87
N VAL A 246 -8.90 -5.24 -7.13
CA VAL A 246 -9.07 -5.49 -5.69
C VAL A 246 -9.62 -6.88 -5.40
N ASP A 247 -10.60 -7.36 -6.17
CA ASP A 247 -11.21 -8.66 -5.95
C ASP A 247 -10.30 -9.82 -6.43
N LEU A 248 -9.26 -9.55 -7.21
CA LEU A 248 -8.23 -10.54 -7.61
C LEU A 248 -7.00 -10.49 -6.71
N SER A 249 -7.02 -9.65 -5.68
CA SER A 249 -5.96 -9.57 -4.69
C SER A 249 -6.12 -10.64 -3.62
N GLU A 250 -5.12 -10.72 -2.74
CA GLU A 250 -5.07 -11.58 -1.58
C GLU A 250 -6.37 -11.55 -0.74
N PRO A 251 -6.81 -12.71 -0.19
CA PRO A 251 -7.86 -12.72 0.81
C PRO A 251 -7.43 -11.92 2.04
N MET A 252 -8.39 -11.38 2.80
CA MET A 252 -8.07 -10.60 4.00
C MET A 252 -7.40 -11.51 5.03
N GLU A 253 -6.23 -11.10 5.51
CA GLU A 253 -5.51 -11.80 6.56
C GLU A 253 -5.94 -11.25 7.92
N VAL A 254 -6.30 -12.12 8.86
CA VAL A 254 -6.62 -11.72 10.23
C VAL A 254 -5.59 -12.26 11.20
N VAL A 255 -5.00 -11.37 11.98
CA VAL A 255 -3.92 -11.66 12.92
C VAL A 255 -4.36 -11.27 14.33
N ARG A 256 -4.02 -12.13 15.29
CA ARG A 256 -4.21 -11.89 16.72
C ARG A 256 -2.87 -11.90 17.44
N TYR A 257 -2.50 -10.76 18.02
CA TYR A 257 -1.36 -10.64 18.93
C TYR A 257 -1.84 -10.80 20.37
N GLU A 258 -1.31 -11.82 21.04
CA GLU A 258 -1.45 -11.96 22.49
C GLU A 258 -0.54 -10.96 23.21
N GLN A 259 -0.65 -10.88 24.54
CA GLN A 259 0.29 -10.12 25.35
C GLN A 259 1.73 -10.61 25.11
N GLY A 260 2.64 -9.69 24.80
CA GLY A 260 4.01 -9.97 24.39
C GLY A 260 4.19 -10.25 22.90
N GLY A 261 3.11 -10.33 22.12
CA GLY A 261 3.16 -10.42 20.67
C GLY A 261 3.60 -9.11 20.02
N TYR A 262 4.33 -9.23 18.92
CA TYR A 262 4.85 -8.11 18.13
C TYR A 262 5.16 -8.57 16.70
N SER A 263 5.44 -7.63 15.79
CA SER A 263 6.00 -7.91 14.47
C SER A 263 7.15 -6.96 14.16
N HIS A 264 8.29 -7.50 13.72
CA HIS A 264 9.45 -6.69 13.34
C HIS A 264 9.13 -5.77 12.16
N ALA A 265 9.91 -4.71 12.02
CA ALA A 265 9.77 -3.81 10.88
C ALA A 265 10.05 -4.53 9.55
N HIS A 266 9.13 -4.44 8.60
CA HIS A 266 9.21 -5.08 7.29
C HIS A 266 8.50 -4.25 6.21
N HIS A 267 8.67 -4.65 4.96
CA HIS A 267 7.89 -4.18 3.82
C HIS A 267 6.87 -5.24 3.44
N ASP A 268 5.70 -4.80 2.98
CA ASP A 268 4.66 -5.73 2.52
C ASP A 268 4.96 -6.32 1.15
N SER A 269 5.67 -5.60 0.29
CA SER A 269 6.12 -6.10 -1.00
C SER A 269 7.58 -6.59 -0.94
N GLY A 270 7.89 -7.63 -1.70
CA GLY A 270 9.25 -8.09 -1.90
C GLY A 270 10.01 -7.22 -2.90
N PRO A 271 11.36 -7.23 -2.88
CA PRO A 271 12.17 -6.51 -3.86
C PRO A 271 11.97 -7.10 -5.26
N THR A 272 11.66 -6.25 -6.22
CA THR A 272 11.42 -6.64 -7.62
C THR A 272 12.70 -6.54 -8.43
N ASN A 273 13.23 -7.68 -8.86
CA ASN A 273 14.37 -7.81 -9.77
C ASN A 273 13.95 -8.52 -11.07
N HIS A 274 14.79 -8.50 -12.10
CA HIS A 274 14.53 -9.16 -13.39
C HIS A 274 14.24 -10.67 -13.28
N ASP A 275 14.77 -11.34 -12.25
CA ASP A 275 14.57 -12.78 -11.99
C ASP A 275 13.37 -13.10 -11.06
N SER A 276 12.65 -12.07 -10.61
CA SER A 276 11.48 -12.22 -9.74
C SER A 276 10.18 -11.95 -10.48
N SER A 277 9.11 -12.59 -10.03
CA SER A 277 7.75 -12.39 -10.52
C SER A 277 6.78 -12.23 -9.36
N CYS A 278 5.70 -11.48 -9.57
CA CYS A 278 4.67 -11.35 -8.56
C CYS A 278 3.91 -12.67 -8.40
N ALA A 279 3.78 -13.17 -7.18
CA ALA A 279 3.13 -14.44 -6.90
C ALA A 279 1.69 -14.50 -7.45
N HIS A 280 0.94 -13.40 -7.33
CA HIS A 280 -0.45 -13.34 -7.80
C HIS A 280 -0.62 -13.39 -9.32
N THR A 281 0.42 -13.02 -10.09
CA THR A 281 0.42 -13.08 -11.56
C THR A 281 1.39 -14.12 -12.11
N HIS A 282 1.93 -15.01 -11.26
CA HIS A 282 2.93 -16.00 -11.68
C HIS A 282 2.43 -16.86 -12.86
N LEU A 283 1.14 -17.23 -12.87
CA LEU A 283 0.50 -17.95 -13.98
C LEU A 283 0.55 -17.21 -15.33
N ALA A 284 0.75 -15.89 -15.33
CA ALA A 284 0.88 -15.05 -16.52
C ALA A 284 2.33 -14.62 -16.79
N ALA A 285 3.27 -15.06 -15.94
CA ALA A 285 4.69 -14.85 -16.14
C ALA A 285 5.22 -15.84 -17.19
N ASN A 286 6.22 -15.41 -17.95
CA ASN A 286 7.01 -16.36 -18.72
C ASN A 286 7.88 -17.14 -17.73
N ASN A 287 8.05 -18.45 -17.91
CA ASN A 287 8.79 -19.40 -17.05
C ASN A 287 10.29 -19.06 -16.82
N SER A 288 10.73 -17.83 -17.12
CA SER A 288 12.07 -17.31 -16.88
C SER A 288 12.28 -16.77 -15.47
N ALA A 289 11.23 -16.45 -14.71
CA ALA A 289 11.36 -16.00 -13.32
C ALA A 289 11.57 -17.20 -12.39
N SER A 290 12.65 -17.18 -11.62
CA SER A 290 13.01 -18.28 -10.69
C SER A 290 12.50 -18.05 -9.27
N LYS A 291 12.03 -16.83 -8.96
CA LYS A 291 11.56 -16.45 -7.62
C LYS A 291 10.21 -15.76 -7.69
N GLN A 292 9.34 -16.09 -6.75
CA GLN A 292 8.06 -15.41 -6.54
C GLN A 292 8.15 -14.44 -5.38
N VAL A 293 7.56 -13.25 -5.52
CA VAL A 293 7.53 -12.21 -4.48
C VAL A 293 6.11 -11.65 -4.32
N ALA A 294 5.79 -11.15 -3.14
CA ALA A 294 4.57 -10.39 -2.93
C ALA A 294 4.67 -9.02 -3.63
N CYS A 295 3.66 -8.66 -4.43
CA CYS A 295 3.56 -7.36 -5.09
C CYS A 295 2.29 -6.67 -4.65
N ARG A 296 2.36 -6.00 -3.50
CA ARG A 296 1.23 -5.36 -2.83
C ARG A 296 1.32 -3.87 -3.04
N TYR A 297 0.58 -3.31 -4.01
CA TYR A 297 0.61 -1.89 -4.31
C TYR A 297 0.15 -1.02 -3.12
N LEU A 298 -0.85 -1.50 -2.40
CA LEU A 298 -1.51 -0.80 -1.30
C LEU A 298 -1.85 -1.77 -0.17
N THR A 299 -1.72 -1.30 1.06
CA THR A 299 -2.15 -2.00 2.27
C THR A 299 -3.21 -1.18 2.99
N ALA A 300 -4.32 -1.84 3.33
CA ALA A 300 -5.32 -1.32 4.25
C ALA A 300 -5.34 -2.20 5.52
N LEU A 301 -4.72 -1.71 6.59
CA LEU A 301 -4.68 -2.36 7.90
C LEU A 301 -5.86 -1.89 8.76
N LEU A 302 -6.67 -2.84 9.21
CA LEU A 302 -7.87 -2.61 10.00
C LEU A 302 -7.58 -2.95 11.46
N HIS A 303 -7.75 -1.99 12.37
CA HIS A 303 -7.75 -2.24 13.80
C HIS A 303 -9.11 -2.83 14.21
N LEU A 304 -9.16 -4.13 14.48
CA LEU A 304 -10.41 -4.82 14.80
C LEU A 304 -10.81 -4.65 16.29
N ASN A 305 -9.85 -4.35 17.15
CA ASN A 305 -10.09 -3.92 18.52
C ASN A 305 -9.16 -2.76 18.92
N SER A 306 -9.46 -2.14 20.07
CA SER A 306 -8.53 -1.22 20.73
C SER A 306 -7.63 -2.04 21.65
N ALA A 307 -6.31 -1.82 21.59
CA ALA A 307 -5.38 -2.46 22.52
C ALA A 307 -5.35 -1.68 23.85
N ASP A 308 -5.29 -2.41 24.98
CA ASP A 308 -5.26 -1.82 26.32
C ASP A 308 -3.91 -1.15 26.63
N GLY A 309 -2.82 -1.69 26.07
CA GLY A 309 -1.48 -1.11 26.20
C GLY A 309 -0.50 -1.67 25.17
N GLY A 310 0.34 -0.79 24.62
CA GLY A 310 1.24 -1.12 23.51
C GLY A 310 0.48 -1.42 22.21
N GLY A 311 1.09 -2.23 21.34
CA GLY A 311 0.46 -2.66 20.09
C GLY A 311 0.29 -1.57 19.05
N GLU A 312 0.99 -0.44 19.16
CA GLU A 312 1.02 0.58 18.11
C GLU A 312 1.56 0.02 16.80
N THR A 313 1.03 0.46 15.67
CA THR A 313 1.68 0.24 14.37
C THR A 313 2.68 1.36 14.16
N SER A 314 3.96 1.01 14.08
CA SER A 314 5.08 1.94 13.98
C SER A 314 5.59 2.02 12.54
N PHE A 315 5.81 3.24 12.05
CA PHE A 315 6.50 3.54 10.80
C PHE A 315 7.82 4.22 11.15
N PRO A 316 8.94 3.47 11.28
CA PRO A 316 10.12 3.97 11.97
C PRO A 316 10.78 5.15 11.28
N VAL A 317 10.70 5.19 9.96
CA VAL A 317 11.33 6.20 9.11
C VAL A 317 10.32 7.18 8.50
N ALA A 318 9.08 7.21 8.98
CA ALA A 318 8.04 8.09 8.43
C ALA A 318 8.49 9.56 8.37
N ASP A 319 8.31 10.18 7.19
CA ASP A 319 8.67 11.55 6.85
C ASP A 319 10.14 11.94 7.14
N ASN A 320 11.04 10.96 7.34
CA ASN A 320 12.47 11.25 7.48
C ASN A 320 13.01 12.00 6.26
N ARG A 321 14.01 12.87 6.48
CA ARG A 321 14.61 13.65 5.39
C ARG A 321 15.33 12.75 4.40
N THR A 322 16.12 11.81 4.91
CA THR A 322 16.92 10.83 4.18
C THR A 322 16.57 9.43 4.65
N TYR A 323 16.73 8.45 3.76
CA TYR A 323 16.74 7.03 4.13
C TYR A 323 18.22 6.62 4.23
N GLU A 324 18.68 6.34 5.45
CA GLU A 324 20.08 5.96 5.72
C GLU A 324 20.09 4.53 6.25
N GLU A 325 20.50 3.59 5.40
CA GLU A 325 20.48 2.14 5.64
C GLU A 325 21.34 1.73 6.84
N GLU A 326 22.39 2.50 7.15
CA GLU A 326 23.26 2.32 8.32
C GLU A 326 22.52 2.48 9.66
N VAL A 327 21.38 3.21 9.68
CA VAL A 327 20.50 3.38 10.84
C VAL A 327 19.46 2.25 10.92
N LEU A 328 19.23 1.53 9.82
CA LEU A 328 18.19 0.50 9.69
C LEU A 328 18.44 -0.73 10.56
N GLY A 329 19.71 -1.10 10.75
CA GLY A 329 20.09 -2.23 11.61
C GLY A 329 19.58 -2.07 13.04
N ASP A 330 19.76 -0.87 13.63
CA ASP A 330 19.27 -0.55 14.97
C ASP A 330 17.75 -0.27 14.98
N LEU A 331 17.20 0.26 13.87
CA LEU A 331 15.76 0.50 13.73
C LEU A 331 14.95 -0.79 13.55
N SER A 332 15.47 -1.88 12.99
CA SER A 332 14.73 -3.16 12.93
C SER A 332 14.54 -3.80 14.31
N GLN A 333 15.44 -3.47 15.26
CA GLN A 333 15.40 -3.95 16.64
C GLN A 333 14.72 -2.96 17.60
N GLN A 334 14.77 -1.65 17.32
CA GLN A 334 14.16 -0.56 18.11
C GLN A 334 13.04 0.20 17.36
N TYR A 335 12.41 -0.45 16.38
CA TYR A 335 11.41 0.13 15.45
C TYR A 335 10.25 0.81 16.17
N CYS A 336 9.90 0.32 17.36
CA CYS A 336 8.85 0.90 18.16
C CYS A 336 9.31 2.11 18.98
N ASP A 337 10.40 1.98 19.75
CA ASP A 337 10.85 3.02 20.66
C ASP A 337 11.32 4.27 19.92
N LYS A 338 12.14 4.08 18.89
CA LYS A 338 12.70 5.13 18.05
C LYS A 338 11.84 5.48 16.83
N GLY A 339 10.67 4.87 16.69
CA GLY A 339 9.85 5.07 15.50
C GLY A 339 9.32 6.51 15.39
N ASN A 340 9.49 7.12 14.22
CA ASN A 340 9.06 8.48 13.93
C ASN A 340 7.55 8.68 14.06
N LEU A 341 6.78 7.72 13.57
CA LEU A 341 5.32 7.73 13.63
C LEU A 341 4.83 6.43 14.26
N LYS A 342 3.97 6.57 15.28
CA LYS A 342 3.28 5.45 15.94
C LYS A 342 1.80 5.72 15.94
N VAL A 343 1.03 4.75 15.48
CA VAL A 343 -0.43 4.83 15.43
C VAL A 343 -1.02 3.85 16.41
N LYS A 344 -1.79 4.38 17.39
CA LYS A 344 -2.42 3.55 18.40
C LYS A 344 -3.60 2.78 17.79
N PRO A 345 -3.75 1.47 18.08
CA PRO A 345 -4.89 0.71 17.62
C PRO A 345 -6.17 1.19 18.30
N VAL A 346 -7.12 1.64 17.49
CA VAL A 346 -8.47 2.05 17.90
C VAL A 346 -9.47 1.26 17.07
N ALA A 347 -10.35 0.51 17.73
CA ALA A 347 -11.33 -0.34 17.08
C ALA A 347 -12.08 0.38 15.95
N GLY A 348 -12.19 -0.28 14.79
CA GLY A 348 -12.87 0.22 13.61
C GLY A 348 -12.07 1.21 12.77
N THR A 349 -10.86 1.59 13.19
CA THR A 349 -9.99 2.49 12.41
C THR A 349 -9.22 1.72 11.35
N ALA A 350 -9.13 2.26 10.14
CA ALA A 350 -8.24 1.76 9.09
C ALA A 350 -7.03 2.67 8.90
N LEU A 351 -5.87 2.06 8.70
CA LEU A 351 -4.69 2.72 8.14
C LEU A 351 -4.56 2.28 6.68
N LEU A 352 -4.30 3.23 5.79
CA LEU A 352 -4.10 2.95 4.37
C LEU A 352 -2.82 3.61 3.91
N TRP A 353 -1.90 2.83 3.34
CA TRP A 353 -0.68 3.35 2.73
C TRP A 353 -0.35 2.64 1.43
N TYR A 354 0.48 3.30 0.63
CA TYR A 354 1.03 2.74 -0.60
C TYR A 354 2.42 2.19 -0.31
N ASN A 355 2.67 0.94 -0.72
CA ASN A 355 3.99 0.31 -0.57
C ASN A 355 4.94 0.67 -1.71
N HIS A 356 4.42 1.24 -2.80
CA HIS A 356 5.19 1.63 -3.97
C HIS A 356 4.99 3.11 -4.29
N LEU A 357 6.05 3.71 -4.84
CA LEU A 357 6.00 5.00 -5.51
C LEU A 357 5.21 4.90 -6.82
N SER A 358 4.88 6.05 -7.42
CA SER A 358 4.39 6.07 -8.81
C SER A 358 5.58 6.08 -9.76
N ASP A 359 5.45 5.40 -10.89
CA ASP A 359 6.42 5.45 -11.99
C ASP A 359 6.41 6.78 -12.77
N GLY A 360 5.49 7.69 -12.45
CA GLY A 360 5.29 8.96 -13.15
C GLY A 360 4.39 8.89 -14.39
N ASN A 361 4.03 7.68 -14.86
CA ASN A 361 3.14 7.46 -16.00
C ASN A 361 1.76 6.90 -15.58
N GLY A 362 1.50 6.82 -14.28
CA GLY A 362 0.25 6.34 -13.72
C GLY A 362 0.22 4.84 -13.44
N TRP A 363 1.37 4.19 -13.34
CA TRP A 363 1.51 2.80 -12.90
C TRP A 363 2.34 2.66 -11.61
N VAL A 364 2.56 1.42 -11.20
CA VAL A 364 3.36 1.06 -10.02
C VAL A 364 4.84 1.31 -10.31
N GLY A 365 5.51 2.10 -9.46
CA GLY A 365 6.95 2.33 -9.50
C GLY A 365 7.72 1.46 -8.51
N GLU A 366 8.89 1.96 -8.11
CA GLU A 366 9.76 1.29 -7.14
C GLU A 366 9.09 1.15 -5.76
N LEU A 367 9.59 0.20 -4.96
CA LEU A 367 9.20 0.05 -3.57
C LEU A 367 9.48 1.35 -2.80
N ASP A 368 8.51 1.85 -2.05
CA ASP A 368 8.70 2.99 -1.17
C ASP A 368 9.39 2.52 0.12
N GLU A 369 10.69 2.78 0.25
CA GLU A 369 11.49 2.42 1.44
C GLU A 369 10.94 3.03 2.74
N PHE A 370 10.16 4.11 2.65
CA PHE A 370 9.52 4.71 3.82
C PHE A 370 8.31 3.91 4.30
N SER A 371 7.79 2.97 3.50
CA SER A 371 6.70 2.05 3.87
C SER A 371 7.09 1.00 4.91
N LEU A 372 8.35 1.00 5.37
CA LEU A 372 8.82 0.15 6.43
C LEU A 372 7.96 0.35 7.69
N HIS A 373 7.35 -0.74 8.15
CA HIS A 373 6.43 -0.69 9.29
C HIS A 373 6.46 -1.99 10.09
N GLY A 374 6.04 -1.92 11.35
CA GLY A 374 5.93 -3.08 12.22
C GLY A 374 4.95 -2.85 13.35
N ASP A 375 4.56 -3.92 14.04
CA ASP A 375 3.65 -3.85 15.17
C ASP A 375 4.42 -3.92 16.48
N CYS A 376 4.34 -2.85 17.26
CA CYS A 376 4.93 -2.74 18.59
C CYS A 376 4.44 -3.85 19.52
N LEU A 377 5.26 -4.15 20.54
CA LEU A 377 4.92 -5.09 21.60
C LEU A 377 3.57 -4.77 22.25
N VAL A 378 2.68 -5.76 22.32
CA VAL A 378 1.44 -5.66 23.12
C VAL A 378 1.80 -5.84 24.60
N THR A 379 1.77 -4.75 25.35
CA THR A 379 2.15 -4.78 26.79
C THR A 379 0.99 -5.20 27.69
N ARG A 380 -0.26 -5.00 27.26
CA ARG A 380 -1.46 -5.38 28.00
C ARG A 380 -2.62 -5.73 27.07
N GLY A 381 -3.37 -6.78 27.44
CA GLY A 381 -4.52 -7.25 26.66
C GLY A 381 -4.08 -8.00 25.41
N PHE A 382 -4.80 -7.79 24.31
CA PHE A 382 -4.55 -8.40 23.02
C PHE A 382 -4.87 -7.41 21.89
N LYS A 383 -4.26 -7.59 20.73
CA LYS A 383 -4.51 -6.80 19.51
C LYS A 383 -4.99 -7.70 18.39
N TRP A 384 -6.02 -7.28 17.67
CA TRP A 384 -6.51 -7.91 16.45
C TRP A 384 -6.40 -6.94 15.28
N THR A 385 -5.82 -7.43 14.19
CA THR A 385 -5.70 -6.71 12.93
C THR A 385 -6.30 -7.51 11.79
N GLY A 386 -6.81 -6.80 10.79
CA GLY A 386 -7.18 -7.36 9.50
C GLY A 386 -6.44 -6.63 8.38
N SER A 387 -5.63 -7.32 7.59
CA SER A 387 -4.89 -6.74 6.46
C SER A 387 -5.63 -7.02 5.16
N VAL A 388 -5.93 -5.97 4.40
CA VAL A 388 -6.40 -6.07 3.01
C VAL A 388 -5.31 -5.51 2.11
N TRP A 389 -4.69 -6.38 1.33
CA TRP A 389 -3.70 -5.99 0.33
C TRP A 389 -4.33 -5.87 -1.04
N VAL A 390 -3.85 -4.91 -1.83
CA VAL A 390 -4.20 -4.81 -3.25
C VAL A 390 -2.98 -5.15 -4.09
N ASN A 391 -3.06 -6.26 -4.81
CA ASN A 391 -1.96 -6.76 -5.62
C ASN A 391 -1.99 -6.17 -7.03
N ILE A 392 -0.88 -5.57 -7.44
CA ILE A 392 -0.70 -5.05 -8.79
C ILE A 392 0.73 -5.37 -9.21
N ASP A 393 0.86 -6.04 -10.36
CA ASP A 393 2.15 -6.32 -10.96
C ASP A 393 2.77 -5.01 -11.52
N PRO A 394 4.03 -4.68 -11.16
CA PRO A 394 4.76 -3.59 -11.80
C PRO A 394 4.91 -3.77 -13.32
N ASP A 395 4.93 -5.01 -13.83
CA ASP A 395 4.82 -5.30 -15.26
C ASP A 395 3.35 -5.22 -15.69
N GLN A 396 2.96 -4.06 -16.22
CA GLN A 396 1.60 -3.79 -16.68
C GLN A 396 1.11 -4.84 -17.69
N GLN A 397 1.96 -5.29 -18.62
CA GLN A 397 1.56 -6.28 -19.61
C GLN A 397 1.24 -7.63 -18.97
N ARG A 398 1.99 -8.00 -17.93
CA ARG A 398 1.74 -9.21 -17.15
C ARG A 398 0.45 -9.11 -16.33
N GLN A 399 0.20 -7.97 -15.70
CA GLN A 399 -1.06 -7.69 -15.02
C GLN A 399 -2.25 -7.85 -15.98
N GLU A 400 -2.18 -7.24 -17.17
CA GLU A 400 -3.26 -7.33 -18.16
C GLU A 400 -3.47 -8.76 -18.67
N ARG A 401 -2.38 -9.50 -18.95
CA ARG A 401 -2.47 -10.92 -19.33
C ARG A 401 -3.14 -11.75 -18.25
N TYR A 402 -2.72 -11.58 -17.00
CA TYR A 402 -3.32 -12.28 -15.85
C TYR A 402 -4.82 -11.97 -15.75
N GLN A 403 -5.20 -10.69 -15.81
CA GLN A 403 -6.61 -10.30 -15.77
C GLN A 403 -7.44 -10.91 -16.89
N ARG A 404 -6.90 -10.97 -18.12
CA ARG A 404 -7.58 -11.64 -19.24
C ARG A 404 -7.76 -13.12 -18.97
N LEU A 405 -6.73 -13.81 -18.49
CA LEU A 405 -6.76 -15.25 -18.17
C LEU A 405 -7.84 -15.57 -17.13
N VAL A 406 -7.87 -14.86 -16.00
CA VAL A 406 -8.82 -15.13 -14.91
C VAL A 406 -10.23 -14.58 -15.18
N SER A 407 -10.38 -13.65 -16.14
CA SER A 407 -11.69 -13.20 -16.60
C SER A 407 -12.33 -14.12 -17.64
N TRP A 408 -11.55 -15.02 -18.25
CA TRP A 408 -12.02 -15.88 -19.33
C TRP A 408 -12.97 -16.96 -18.80
N HIS A 409 -14.23 -16.92 -19.24
CA HIS A 409 -15.24 -17.94 -18.96
C HIS A 409 -15.48 -18.74 -20.25
N PRO A 410 -15.44 -20.09 -20.24
CA PRO A 410 -15.71 -20.91 -21.42
C PRO A 410 -17.14 -20.78 -21.97
N ASP A 411 -18.11 -20.35 -21.16
CA ASP A 411 -19.52 -20.32 -21.55
C ASP A 411 -19.96 -19.00 -22.18
N GLY A 412 -19.45 -18.77 -23.38
CA GLY A 412 -20.01 -17.85 -24.38
C GLY A 412 -21.17 -18.45 -25.19
N GLN A 413 -21.89 -19.46 -24.67
CA GLN A 413 -23.19 -19.89 -25.21
C GLN A 413 -24.27 -19.72 -24.15
N SER A 414 -24.81 -18.51 -24.08
CA SER A 414 -26.11 -18.25 -23.46
C SER A 414 -27.18 -19.09 -24.18
N LYS A 415 -27.44 -20.32 -23.71
CA LYS A 415 -28.75 -20.93 -23.90
C LYS A 415 -29.74 -20.07 -23.15
N LYS A 416 -30.54 -19.29 -23.90
CA LYS A 416 -31.79 -18.70 -23.39
C LYS A 416 -32.54 -19.81 -22.65
N PRO A 417 -33.01 -19.59 -21.41
CA PRO A 417 -33.98 -20.50 -20.83
C PRO A 417 -35.26 -20.34 -21.65
N GLU A 418 -35.60 -21.35 -22.45
CA GLU A 418 -36.94 -21.48 -22.98
C GLU A 418 -37.89 -21.62 -21.79
N HIS A 419 -38.81 -20.67 -21.68
CA HIS A 419 -40.01 -20.82 -20.86
C HIS A 419 -40.79 -22.01 -21.43
N GLY A 420 -40.60 -23.18 -20.83
CA GLY A 420 -41.48 -24.32 -21.01
C GLY A 420 -42.62 -24.24 -20.00
N ASP A 421 -43.80 -23.90 -20.47
CA ASP A 421 -45.06 -24.07 -19.76
C ASP A 421 -45.17 -25.48 -19.19
N LEU A 422 -45.44 -25.59 -17.89
CA LEU A 422 -46.04 -26.80 -17.32
C LEU A 422 -47.05 -26.39 -16.23
N HIS A 423 -48.22 -25.97 -16.70
CA HIS A 423 -49.48 -26.19 -15.99
C HIS A 423 -50.10 -27.50 -16.50
N GLN A 424 -50.79 -28.21 -15.60
CA GLN A 424 -51.61 -29.44 -15.80
C GLN A 424 -50.77 -30.73 -15.89
N ASP A 425 -50.94 -31.78 -15.08
CA ASP A 425 -52.09 -32.29 -14.32
C ASP A 425 -51.64 -33.22 -13.17
N LEU A 426 -52.57 -33.38 -12.20
CA LEU A 426 -52.69 -34.37 -11.09
C LEU A 426 -52.02 -34.07 -9.74
#